data_AF-A0A1G8SC22-F1
#
_entry.id   AF-A0A1G8SC22-F1
#
_cell.length_a   1.000
_cell.length_b   1.000
_cell.length_c   1.000
_cell.angle_alpha   90.00
_cell.angle_beta   90.00
_cell.angle_gamma   90.00
#
_symmetry.space_group_name_H-M   'P 1'
#
loop_
_entity.id
_entity.type
_entity.pdbx_description
1 polymer ?
#
loop_
_entity_poly.entity_id
_entity_poly.type
_entity_poly.pdbx_seq_one_letter_code
_entity_poly.pdbx_strand_id
1 'polypeptide(L)'
;MRRLASPAPAPPGPRLLTPPDVGLPRRSDGRRVAGLRREALALAAGVSVDYYTRLEQGRVGNVSDQVLEAVSGVLRLTVMM
;
A
#
# COMPACT_ATOMS: atom_id res chain seq x y z
N MET A 1 -8.70 12.78 -44.36
CA MET A 1 -7.76 12.76 -43.21
C MET A 1 -8.53 13.05 -41.92
N ARG A 2 -9.16 12.04 -41.31
CA ARG A 2 -9.91 12.22 -40.05
C ARG A 2 -9.10 11.57 -38.93
N ARG A 3 -8.42 12.41 -38.13
CA ARG A 3 -7.65 11.98 -36.96
C ARG A 3 -8.65 11.47 -35.92
N LEU A 4 -8.72 10.15 -35.74
CA LEU A 4 -9.41 9.55 -34.61
C LEU A 4 -8.73 10.06 -33.35
N ALA A 5 -9.47 10.79 -32.52
CA ALA A 5 -9.04 11.07 -31.16
C ALA A 5 -8.89 9.72 -30.45
N SER A 6 -7.66 9.38 -30.05
CA SER A 6 -7.41 8.24 -29.18
C SER A 6 -8.26 8.41 -27.92
N PRO A 7 -9.05 7.40 -27.50
CA PRO A 7 -9.75 7.48 -26.22
C PRO A 7 -8.69 7.67 -25.13
N ALA A 8 -8.88 8.67 -24.27
CA ALA A 8 -8.06 8.86 -23.08
C ALA A 8 -8.04 7.53 -22.29
N PRO A 9 -6.89 7.12 -21.72
CA PRO A 9 -6.82 5.89 -20.96
C PRO A 9 -7.83 5.95 -19.81
N ALA A 10 -8.65 4.91 -19.67
CA ALA A 10 -9.53 4.76 -18.52
C ALA A 10 -8.72 4.96 -17.23
N PRO A 11 -9.25 5.67 -16.21
CA PRO A 11 -8.56 5.77 -14.93
C PRO A 11 -8.26 4.36 -14.42
N PRO A 12 -7.02 4.06 -13.99
CA PRO A 12 -6.71 2.73 -13.53
C PRO A 12 -7.61 2.41 -12.33
N GLY A 13 -8.35 1.30 -12.42
CA GLY A 13 -9.01 0.71 -11.25
C GLY A 13 -7.99 0.40 -10.13
N PRO A 14 -8.46 0.00 -8.94
CA PRO A 14 -7.57 -0.24 -7.81
C PRO A 14 -6.51 -1.29 -8.19
N ARG A 15 -5.25 -0.86 -8.27
CA ARG A 15 -4.11 -1.73 -8.51
C ARG A 15 -3.48 -2.10 -7.18
N LEU A 16 -3.10 -3.37 -7.03
CA LEU A 16 -2.36 -3.82 -5.85
C LEU A 16 -1.01 -3.10 -5.80
N LEU A 17 -0.70 -2.46 -4.68
CA LEU A 17 0.62 -1.90 -4.43
C LEU A 17 1.63 -3.03 -4.36
N THR A 18 2.80 -2.83 -4.94
CA THR A 18 3.92 -3.79 -4.87
C THR A 18 5.04 -3.23 -3.99
N PRO A 19 5.99 -4.04 -3.51
CA PRO A 19 7.11 -3.53 -2.73
C PRO A 19 7.87 -2.38 -3.43
N PRO A 20 8.11 -2.42 -4.76
CA PRO A 20 8.69 -1.28 -5.47
C PRO A 20 7.88 0.02 -5.41
N ASP A 21 6.55 -0.05 -5.30
CA ASP A 21 5.70 1.16 -5.18
C ASP A 21 5.95 1.94 -3.89
N VAL A 22 6.59 1.31 -2.89
CA VAL A 22 6.89 1.87 -1.56
C VAL A 22 8.40 1.90 -1.26
N GLY A 23 9.24 1.83 -2.31
CA GLY A 23 10.69 1.93 -2.18
C GLY A 23 11.40 0.67 -1.70
N LEU A 24 10.72 -0.49 -1.71
CA LEU A 24 11.30 -1.76 -1.30
C LEU A 24 11.66 -2.64 -2.51
N PRO A 25 12.76 -3.41 -2.44
CA PRO A 25 13.16 -4.29 -3.53
C PRO A 25 12.11 -5.38 -3.76
N ARG A 26 11.85 -5.69 -5.04
CA ARG A 26 11.06 -6.86 -5.41
C ARG A 26 11.87 -8.11 -5.05
N ARG A 27 11.48 -8.81 -3.99
CA ARG A 27 12.10 -10.11 -3.65
C ARG A 27 11.57 -11.17 -4.62
N SER A 28 12.49 -11.86 -5.28
CA SER A 28 12.22 -12.88 -6.32
C SER A 28 12.03 -14.28 -5.73
N ASP A 29 11.49 -14.40 -4.53
CA ASP A 29 11.34 -15.66 -3.80
C ASP A 29 10.04 -16.38 -4.19
N GLY A 30 9.85 -16.77 -5.45
CA GLY A 30 8.80 -17.71 -5.88
C GLY A 30 7.37 -17.43 -5.39
N ARG A 31 7.05 -16.18 -5.06
CA ARG A 31 5.82 -15.82 -4.34
C ARG A 31 4.60 -15.91 -5.24
N ARG A 32 3.55 -16.56 -4.74
CA ARG A 32 2.27 -16.78 -5.43
C ARG A 32 1.24 -15.65 -5.25
N VAL A 33 1.44 -14.75 -4.29
CA VAL A 33 0.49 -13.68 -3.96
C VAL A 33 1.01 -12.35 -4.48
N ALA A 34 0.25 -11.71 -5.37
CA ALA A 34 0.53 -10.37 -5.87
C ALA A 34 0.26 -9.33 -4.78
N GLY A 35 1.11 -8.31 -4.68
CA GLY A 35 0.90 -7.14 -3.82
C GLY A 35 1.91 -6.96 -2.68
N LEU A 36 1.66 -5.93 -1.85
CA LEU A 36 2.45 -5.55 -0.70
C LEU A 36 2.08 -6.46 0.47
N ARG A 37 3.08 -7.13 1.04
CA ARG A 37 2.87 -7.96 2.23
C ARG A 37 2.92 -7.13 3.50
N ARG A 38 2.39 -7.72 4.56
CA ARG A 38 2.48 -7.21 5.92
C ARG A 38 3.89 -6.77 6.31
N GLU A 39 4.90 -7.62 6.09
CA GLU A 39 6.26 -7.31 6.54
C GLU A 39 6.85 -6.13 5.77
N ALA A 40 6.56 -6.06 4.46
CA ALA A 40 7.01 -4.97 3.61
C ALA A 40 6.29 -3.66 3.97
N LEU A 41 4.99 -3.72 4.25
CA LEU A 41 4.24 -2.55 4.72
C LEU A 41 4.78 -2.05 6.06
N ALA A 42 4.93 -2.93 7.04
CA ALA A 42 5.44 -2.57 8.36
C ALA A 42 6.83 -1.93 8.27
N LEU A 43 7.72 -2.50 7.43
CA LEU A 43 9.03 -1.93 7.15
C LEU A 43 8.93 -0.54 6.50
N ALA A 44 8.08 -0.36 5.49
CA ALA A 44 7.89 0.92 4.82
C ALA A 44 7.27 1.99 5.73
N ALA A 45 6.39 1.58 6.66
CA ALA A 45 5.74 2.47 7.61
C ALA A 45 6.56 2.71 8.89
N GLY A 46 7.73 2.07 9.04
CA GLY A 46 8.59 2.23 10.22
C GLY A 46 8.00 1.64 11.51
N VAL A 47 7.13 0.62 11.41
CA VAL A 47 6.51 -0.06 12.55
C VAL A 47 6.92 -1.53 12.61
N SER A 48 6.79 -2.18 13.77
CA SER A 48 7.02 -3.61 13.85
C SER A 48 5.90 -4.41 13.19
N VAL A 49 6.24 -5.57 12.62
CA VAL A 49 5.27 -6.48 12.00
C VAL A 49 4.19 -6.92 12.99
N ASP A 50 4.57 -7.16 14.25
CA ASP A 50 3.64 -7.54 15.32
C ASP A 50 2.72 -6.39 15.71
N TYR A 51 3.22 -5.14 15.71
CA TYR A 51 2.39 -3.98 15.95
C TYR A 51 1.34 -3.84 14.85
N TYR A 52 1.75 -3.93 13.57
CA TYR A 52 0.82 -3.85 12.45
C TYR A 52 -0.18 -5.03 12.43
N THR A 53 0.26 -6.25 12.78
CA THR A 53 -0.66 -7.41 12.92
C THR A 53 -1.73 -7.16 13.98
N ARG A 54 -1.36 -6.60 15.14
CA ARG A 54 -2.34 -6.25 16.19
C ARG A 54 -3.27 -5.13 15.76
N LEU A 55 -2.76 -4.16 15.00
CA LEU A 55 -3.55 -3.07 14.44
C LEU A 55 -4.62 -3.61 13.48
N GLU A 56 -4.26 -4.50 12.55
CA GLU A 56 -5.22 -5.17 11.65
C GLU A 56 -6.28 -5.98 12.40
N GLN A 57 -5.93 -6.54 13.56
CA GLN A 57 -6.85 -7.31 14.42
C GLN A 57 -7.72 -6.43 15.33
N GLY A 58 -7.57 -5.11 15.30
CA GLY A 58 -8.28 -4.20 16.21
C GLY A 58 -7.84 -4.34 17.68
N ARG A 59 -6.63 -4.85 17.93
CA ARG A 59 -6.09 -5.10 19.28
C ARG A 59 -5.16 -4.00 19.78
N VAL A 60 -5.14 -2.85 19.11
CA VAL A 60 -4.41 -1.66 19.54
C VAL A 60 -5.44 -0.64 20.02
N GLY A 61 -5.38 -0.27 21.30
CA GLY A 61 -6.35 0.64 21.91
C GLY A 61 -6.20 2.08 21.44
N ASN A 62 -5.01 2.65 21.59
CA ASN A 62 -4.68 4.02 21.15
C ASN A 62 -3.59 3.95 20.08
N VAL A 63 -3.97 4.13 18.81
CA VAL A 63 -3.04 4.31 17.69
C VAL A 63 -2.75 5.80 17.56
N SER A 64 -1.49 6.20 17.40
CA SER A 64 -1.18 7.62 17.20
C SER A 64 -1.47 8.05 15.77
N ASP A 65 -1.78 9.33 15.58
CA ASP A 65 -1.99 9.93 14.25
C ASP A 65 -0.77 9.72 13.35
N GLN A 66 0.44 9.82 13.90
CA GLN A 66 1.68 9.57 13.17
C GLN A 66 1.73 8.15 12.57
N VAL A 67 1.25 7.14 13.31
CA VAL A 67 1.20 5.76 12.83
C VAL A 67 0.13 5.61 11.74
N LEU A 68 -1.03 6.25 11.90
CA LEU A 68 -2.09 6.24 10.91
C LEU A 68 -1.65 6.93 9.61
N GLU A 69 -0.98 8.07 9.70
CA GLU A 69 -0.39 8.79 8.57
C GLU A 69 0.69 7.97 7.86
N ALA A 70 1.59 7.32 8.61
CA ALA A 70 2.61 6.46 8.02
C ALA A 70 2.00 5.27 7.26
N VAL A 71 1.02 4.58 7.86
CA VAL A 71 0.36 3.42 7.25
C VAL A 71 -0.50 3.82 6.05
N SER A 72 -1.30 4.89 6.17
CA SER A 72 -2.13 5.40 5.09
C SER A 72 -1.29 5.94 3.93
N GLY A 73 -0.17 6.62 4.21
CA GLY A 73 0.79 7.08 3.21
C GLY A 73 1.40 5.93 2.41
N VAL A 74 1.82 4.86 3.08
CA VAL A 74 2.33 3.64 2.41
C VAL A 74 1.25 2.99 1.55
N LEU A 75 0.02 2.91 2.06
CA LEU A 75 -1.12 2.34 1.35
C LEU A 75 -1.73 3.30 0.31
N ARG A 76 -1.22 4.53 0.20
CA ARG A 76 -1.75 5.60 -0.64
C ARG A 76 -3.25 5.83 -0.45
N LEU A 77 -3.69 5.70 0.78
CA LEU A 77 -5.04 6.03 1.18
C LEU A 77 -5.09 7.54 1.42
N THR A 78 -6.06 8.20 0.79
CA THR A 78 -6.42 9.56 1.16
C THR A 78 -7.48 9.48 2.25
N VAL A 79 -7.34 10.30 3.28
CA VAL A 79 -8.45 10.51 4.20
C VAL A 79 -9.53 11.27 3.44
N MET A 80 -10.67 10.62 3.19
CA MET A 80 -11.82 11.30 2.62
C MET A 80 -12.44 12.09 3.78
N MET A 81 -12.07 13.37 3.89
CA MET A 81 -12.69 14.31 4.82
C MET A 81 -14.06 14.74 4.30
#